data_AF-K9V0U7-F1
#
_entry.id   AF-K9V0U7-F1
#
_cell.length_a   1.000
_cell.length_b   1.000
_cell.length_c   1.000
_cell.angle_alpha   90.00
_cell.angle_beta   90.00
_cell.angle_gamma   90.00
#
_symmetry.space_group_name_H-M   'P 1'
#
loop_
_entity.id
_entity.type
_entity.pdbx_description
1 polymer ?
#
loop_
_entity_poly.entity_id
_entity_poly.type
_entity_poly.pdbx_seq_one_letter_code
_entity_poly.pdbx_strand_id
1 'polypeptide(L)'
;MTYRLTFPLQNPSEVVQPQNQPLYAWLAIASLILFSTVCIAGGIGGIFRPGFVVVSFVVGIFLYARYPIMYLGFTWWMWFLTSLLSRLIDVRTNFDESRFILVAPYLVTLITLYSVFKHLPRASREGGLPFILALSGVFYAFMVGLIKAPTYVTAARALLEWITPLSLSFYLFINWRNYPLYRKNILRVFLWGVIVTGAYGIFQYIVAPEWDKFWLISTKLTSMGEPAPLQIRVWSTMASPGPFAVMMMSGLLLIFNGGGALAMPAAGVGYLAFLLTMVRVMWGCWVVGLLGMITSIKPRLQMRLMITIIIMALCVVPLSTMEPFATAINTRLQSFTNLENDDSAQIRQKIYEEGLNNAITNVMGNGIGNTFIINKEGVLESIVVDSGILETFFTLGWLGAIPYVSGLLLLMVKVLQATESRFDTFMAASRAIGIACVTGIPIFSIMLGFSGIFLWAFLALALAGHNYYQRQAKNHY
;
A
#
# COMPACT_ATOMS: atom_id res chain seq x y z
N MET A 1 34.52 -24.55 13.59
CA MET A 1 35.10 -23.21 13.83
C MET A 1 34.04 -22.17 13.47
N THR A 2 33.25 -21.75 14.45
CA THR A 2 32.08 -20.89 14.28
C THR A 2 32.51 -19.44 14.45
N TYR A 3 32.78 -18.73 13.36
CA TYR A 3 33.04 -17.29 13.41
C TYR A 3 31.73 -16.55 13.76
N ARG A 4 31.58 -16.20 15.04
CA ARG A 4 30.66 -15.13 15.46
C ARG A 4 31.22 -13.81 14.96
N LEU A 5 30.80 -13.36 13.79
CA LEU A 5 30.93 -11.97 13.37
C LEU A 5 30.05 -11.12 14.32
N THR A 6 30.68 -10.66 15.39
CA THR A 6 30.14 -9.59 16.23
C THR A 6 30.44 -8.30 15.48
N PHE A 7 29.46 -7.78 14.75
CA PHE A 7 29.54 -6.42 14.23
C PHE A 7 29.65 -5.48 15.44
N PRO A 8 30.75 -4.72 15.62
CA PRO A 8 30.74 -3.65 16.59
C PRO A 8 29.68 -2.63 16.15
N LEU A 9 28.73 -2.34 17.04
CA LEU A 9 27.84 -1.19 16.89
C LEU A 9 28.74 0.06 16.93
N GLN A 10 29.16 0.53 15.76
CA GLN A 10 29.98 1.73 15.64
C GLN A 10 29.17 2.91 16.17
N ASN A 11 29.83 3.75 16.98
CA ASN A 11 29.25 4.96 17.56
C ASN A 11 28.57 5.82 16.49
N PRO A 12 27.32 6.29 16.71
CA PRO A 12 26.53 7.02 15.72
C PRO A 12 27.00 8.48 15.48
N SER A 13 28.26 8.80 15.77
CA SER A 13 28.76 10.18 15.83
C SER A 13 29.37 10.72 14.53
N GLU A 14 29.41 9.97 13.44
CA GLU A 14 29.93 10.49 12.16
C GLU A 14 28.85 10.52 11.07
N VAL A 15 28.52 11.76 10.70
CA VAL A 15 27.49 12.24 9.74
C VAL A 15 26.06 12.30 10.30
N VAL A 16 25.87 12.96 11.44
CA VAL A 16 24.60 13.64 11.74
C VAL A 16 24.79 15.13 11.44
N GLN A 17 24.43 15.57 10.23
CA GLN A 17 24.22 16.99 10.01
C GLN A 17 23.16 17.46 11.02
N PRO A 18 23.39 18.57 11.75
CA PRO A 18 22.45 19.06 12.74
C PRO A 18 21.11 19.28 12.06
N GLN A 19 20.11 18.50 12.48
CA GLN A 19 18.76 18.60 11.97
C GLN A 19 18.23 19.98 12.39
N ASN A 20 18.30 20.96 11.49
CA ASN A 20 17.58 22.23 11.62
C ASN A 20 16.19 21.92 12.18
N GLN A 21 15.85 22.57 13.29
CA GLN A 21 14.64 22.29 14.05
C GLN A 21 13.45 22.13 13.09
N PRO A 22 12.67 21.04 13.17
CA PRO A 22 11.64 20.71 12.19
C PRO A 22 10.40 21.62 12.28
N LEU A 23 10.53 22.81 12.91
CA LEU A 23 9.43 23.74 13.14
C LEU A 23 8.75 24.11 11.82
N TYR A 24 9.51 24.52 10.80
CA TYR A 24 8.94 24.90 9.50
C TYR A 24 8.24 23.73 8.79
N ALA A 25 8.75 22.51 8.95
CA ALA A 25 8.11 21.32 8.40
C ALA A 25 6.75 21.05 9.08
N TRP A 26 6.71 21.14 10.40
CA TRP A 26 5.46 21.01 11.16
C TRP A 26 4.48 22.14 10.90
N LEU A 27 4.95 23.38 10.75
CA LEU A 27 4.12 24.52 10.36
C LEU A 27 3.49 24.31 8.98
N ALA A 28 4.25 23.81 8.00
CA ALA A 28 3.71 23.50 6.67
C ALA A 28 2.62 22.43 6.75
N ILE A 29 2.85 21.34 7.48
CA ILE A 29 1.84 20.27 7.68
C ILE A 29 0.62 20.81 8.45
N ALA A 30 0.84 21.59 9.50
CA ALA A 30 -0.22 22.20 10.30
C ALA A 30 -1.06 23.17 9.48
N SER A 31 -0.46 23.90 8.52
CA SER A 31 -1.20 24.78 7.62
C SER A 31 -2.16 24.01 6.70
N LEU A 32 -1.75 22.84 6.18
CA LEU A 32 -2.63 21.97 5.40
C LEU A 32 -3.76 21.41 6.26
N ILE A 33 -3.46 21.01 7.50
CA ILE A 33 -4.47 20.52 8.45
C ILE A 33 -5.48 21.62 8.74
N LEU A 34 -5.02 22.83 9.11
CA LEU A 34 -5.87 23.98 9.39
C LEU A 34 -6.74 24.34 8.18
N PHE A 35 -6.15 24.44 6.99
CA PHE A 35 -6.88 24.65 5.74
C PHE A 35 -7.99 23.61 5.55
N SER A 36 -7.65 22.33 5.74
CA SER A 36 -8.63 21.24 5.58
C SER A 36 -9.76 21.32 6.59
N THR A 37 -9.43 21.57 7.87
CA THR A 37 -10.43 21.69 8.94
C THR A 37 -11.35 22.87 8.70
N VAL A 38 -10.83 24.04 8.33
CA VAL A 38 -11.63 25.26 8.07
C VAL A 38 -12.56 25.04 6.88
N CYS A 39 -12.07 24.49 5.76
CA CYS A 39 -12.89 24.27 4.58
C CYS A 39 -13.98 23.19 4.79
N ILE A 40 -13.67 22.11 5.51
CA ILE A 40 -14.64 21.07 5.84
C ILE A 40 -15.70 21.62 6.81
N ALA A 41 -15.29 22.36 7.84
CA ALA A 41 -16.22 22.97 8.80
C ALA A 41 -17.13 24.01 8.14
N GLY A 42 -16.60 24.79 7.20
CA GLY A 42 -17.37 25.76 6.42
C GLY A 42 -18.19 25.16 5.28
N GLY A 43 -18.08 23.85 4.99
CA GLY A 43 -18.79 23.21 3.88
C GLY A 43 -18.40 23.76 2.50
N ILE A 44 -17.17 24.23 2.30
CA ILE A 44 -16.76 24.91 1.06
C ILE A 44 -16.07 23.95 0.10
N GLY A 45 -16.82 22.94 -0.38
CA GLY A 45 -16.28 21.83 -1.18
C GLY A 45 -15.67 22.24 -2.51
N GLY A 46 -16.21 23.29 -3.15
CA GLY A 46 -15.68 23.81 -4.42
C GLY A 46 -14.25 24.36 -4.31
N ILE A 47 -13.89 24.95 -3.17
CA ILE A 47 -12.53 25.43 -2.90
C ILE A 47 -11.67 24.30 -2.32
N PHE A 48 -12.24 23.50 -1.41
CA PHE A 48 -11.49 22.47 -0.69
C PHE A 48 -10.89 21.42 -1.63
N ARG A 49 -11.67 20.90 -2.58
CA ARG A 49 -11.23 19.79 -3.46
C ARG A 49 -9.98 20.15 -4.27
N PRO A 50 -9.96 21.21 -5.10
CA PRO A 50 -8.76 21.61 -5.83
C PRO A 50 -7.69 22.20 -4.90
N GLY A 51 -8.09 22.97 -3.88
CA GLY A 51 -7.16 23.58 -2.93
C GLY A 51 -6.36 22.53 -2.16
N PHE A 52 -6.99 21.45 -1.72
CA PHE A 52 -6.31 20.36 -1.02
C PHE A 52 -5.26 19.69 -1.90
N VAL A 53 -5.57 19.44 -3.18
CA VAL A 53 -4.61 18.87 -4.14
C VAL A 53 -3.40 19.80 -4.31
N VAL A 54 -3.61 21.10 -4.51
CA VAL A 54 -2.52 22.07 -4.73
C VAL A 54 -1.69 22.26 -3.46
N VAL A 55 -2.34 22.51 -2.32
CA VAL A 55 -1.64 22.78 -1.05
C VAL A 55 -0.87 21.54 -0.59
N SER A 56 -1.45 20.34 -0.69
CA SER A 56 -0.75 19.11 -0.32
C SER A 56 0.47 18.85 -1.21
N PHE A 57 0.36 19.14 -2.52
CA PHE A 57 1.49 19.04 -3.44
C PHE A 57 2.61 20.04 -3.10
N VAL A 58 2.28 21.31 -2.82
CA VAL A 58 3.26 22.34 -2.44
C VAL A 58 3.97 21.98 -1.12
N VAL A 59 3.22 21.52 -0.11
CA VAL A 59 3.79 21.01 1.14
C VAL A 59 4.68 19.80 0.86
N GLY A 60 4.26 18.90 -0.01
CA GLY A 60 5.07 17.77 -0.49
C GLY A 60 6.40 18.21 -1.08
N ILE A 61 6.42 19.20 -1.98
CA ILE A 61 7.65 19.72 -2.61
C ILE A 61 8.57 20.31 -1.56
N PHE A 62 8.04 21.13 -0.66
CA PHE A 62 8.80 21.75 0.42
C PHE A 62 9.47 20.70 1.33
N LEU A 63 8.70 19.69 1.76
CA LEU A 63 9.21 18.60 2.58
C LEU A 63 10.22 17.76 1.80
N TYR A 64 9.98 17.45 0.53
CA TYR A 64 10.90 16.67 -0.30
C TYR A 64 12.27 17.35 -0.42
N ALA A 65 12.28 18.67 -0.67
CA ALA A 65 13.50 19.44 -0.86
C ALA A 65 14.32 19.65 0.43
N ARG A 66 13.65 19.85 1.58
CA ARG A 66 14.33 20.26 2.83
C ARG A 66 14.31 19.21 3.94
N TYR A 67 13.29 18.35 3.97
CA TYR A 67 13.02 17.41 5.07
C TYR A 67 12.62 16.01 4.54
N PRO A 68 13.50 15.30 3.82
CA PRO A 68 13.16 14.08 3.07
C PRO A 68 12.58 12.95 3.94
N ILE A 69 12.94 12.88 5.23
CA ILE A 69 12.38 11.90 6.16
C ILE A 69 10.93 12.24 6.53
N MET A 70 10.64 13.53 6.77
CA MET A 70 9.27 13.99 7.06
C MET A 70 8.39 13.90 5.83
N TYR A 71 8.93 14.17 4.64
CA TYR A 71 8.24 13.93 3.37
C TYR A 71 7.72 12.50 3.28
N LEU A 72 8.54 11.49 3.56
CA LEU A 72 8.08 10.09 3.53
C LEU A 72 6.94 9.83 4.51
N GLY A 73 7.02 10.38 5.72
CA GLY A 73 5.93 10.26 6.69
C GLY A 73 4.64 10.93 6.20
N PHE A 74 4.77 12.13 5.64
CA PHE A 74 3.68 12.87 5.02
C PHE A 74 3.04 12.09 3.87
N THR A 75 3.83 11.53 2.96
CA THR A 75 3.34 10.70 1.83
C THR A 75 2.48 9.54 2.32
N TRP A 76 2.92 8.78 3.33
CA TRP A 76 2.11 7.69 3.89
C TRP A 76 0.80 8.18 4.50
N TRP A 77 0.82 9.28 5.26
CA TRP A 77 -0.39 9.86 5.84
C TRP A 77 -1.37 10.39 4.79
N MET A 78 -0.87 10.95 3.68
CA MET A 78 -1.72 11.35 2.56
C MET A 78 -2.51 10.15 2.03
N TRP A 79 -1.86 9.01 1.85
CA TRP A 79 -2.56 7.80 1.42
C TRP A 79 -3.52 7.24 2.47
N PHE A 80 -3.19 7.33 3.76
CA PHE A 80 -4.04 6.82 4.82
C PHE A 80 -5.32 7.66 5.01
N LEU A 81 -5.27 8.98 4.79
CA LEU A 81 -6.34 9.88 5.23
C LEU A 81 -7.12 10.58 4.11
N THR A 82 -6.57 10.71 2.89
CA THR A 82 -7.22 11.52 1.84
C THR A 82 -8.64 11.05 1.52
N SER A 83 -8.87 9.74 1.48
CA SER A 83 -10.21 9.20 1.22
C SER A 83 -11.21 9.54 2.31
N LEU A 84 -10.79 9.60 3.58
CA LEU A 84 -11.64 10.09 4.68
C LEU A 84 -11.98 11.57 4.50
N LEU A 85 -10.99 12.40 4.16
CA LEU A 85 -11.20 13.84 3.94
C LEU A 85 -12.19 14.09 2.80
N SER A 86 -12.15 13.29 1.73
CA SER A 86 -13.18 13.31 0.68
C SER A 86 -14.57 13.09 1.27
N ARG A 87 -14.76 12.03 2.07
CA ARG A 87 -16.09 11.70 2.61
C ARG A 87 -16.61 12.77 3.57
N LEU A 88 -15.72 13.36 4.37
CA LEU A 88 -16.07 14.44 5.30
C LEU A 88 -16.54 15.71 4.58
N ILE A 89 -15.97 16.06 3.42
CA ILE A 89 -16.46 17.20 2.64
C ILE A 89 -17.72 16.84 1.83
N ASP A 90 -17.80 15.61 1.32
CA ASP A 90 -18.90 15.17 0.46
C ASP A 90 -20.23 15.21 1.22
N VAL A 91 -20.26 14.79 2.49
CA VAL A 91 -21.48 14.87 3.34
C VAL A 91 -21.94 16.30 3.62
N ARG A 92 -21.02 17.28 3.58
CA ARG A 92 -21.32 18.70 3.86
C ARG A 92 -21.79 19.46 2.62
N THR A 93 -21.54 18.91 1.44
CA THR A 93 -21.79 19.59 0.17
C THR A 93 -22.67 18.74 -0.72
N ASN A 94 -22.05 17.93 -1.56
CA ASN A 94 -22.66 16.93 -2.41
C ASN A 94 -21.59 15.90 -2.78
N PHE A 95 -22.01 14.70 -3.15
CA PHE A 95 -21.09 13.67 -3.65
C PHE A 95 -20.37 14.14 -4.92
N ASP A 96 -19.04 14.03 -4.93
CA ASP A 96 -18.21 14.32 -6.11
C ASP A 96 -17.87 13.03 -6.85
N GLU A 97 -18.54 12.82 -7.99
CA GLU A 97 -18.32 11.68 -8.87
C GLU A 97 -16.91 11.67 -9.48
N SER A 98 -16.31 12.86 -9.68
CA SER A 98 -14.95 12.95 -10.24
C SER A 98 -13.89 12.42 -9.27
N ARG A 99 -14.18 12.47 -7.96
CA ARG A 99 -13.28 12.09 -6.86
C ARG A 99 -11.93 12.80 -6.96
N PHE A 100 -11.92 14.06 -7.42
CA PHE A 100 -10.69 14.78 -7.79
C PHE A 100 -9.70 14.91 -6.63
N ILE A 101 -10.19 15.05 -5.41
CA ILE A 101 -9.36 15.13 -4.20
C ILE A 101 -8.42 13.91 -4.02
N LEU A 102 -8.81 12.74 -4.53
CA LEU A 102 -7.99 11.52 -4.43
C LEU A 102 -6.72 11.56 -5.29
N VAL A 103 -6.58 12.54 -6.19
CA VAL A 103 -5.36 12.76 -6.98
C VAL A 103 -4.21 13.26 -6.10
N ALA A 104 -4.51 13.90 -4.96
CA ALA A 104 -3.51 14.46 -4.03
C ALA A 104 -2.40 13.46 -3.61
N PRO A 105 -2.69 12.27 -3.05
CA PRO A 105 -1.66 11.32 -2.66
C PRO A 105 -0.80 10.84 -3.83
N TYR A 106 -1.36 10.71 -5.04
CA TYR A 106 -0.58 10.38 -6.24
C TYR A 106 0.41 11.50 -6.56
N LEU A 107 -0.04 12.75 -6.67
CA LEU A 107 0.83 13.87 -7.00
C LEU A 107 1.93 14.09 -5.96
N VAL A 108 1.58 14.00 -4.67
CA VAL A 108 2.57 14.09 -3.58
C VAL A 108 3.62 13.01 -3.76
N THR A 109 3.22 11.76 -4.02
CA THR A 109 4.17 10.65 -4.18
C THR A 109 5.01 10.81 -5.45
N LEU A 110 4.44 11.32 -6.54
CA LEU A 110 5.12 11.54 -7.82
C LEU A 110 6.21 12.59 -7.78
N ILE A 111 6.32 13.38 -6.72
CA ILE A 111 7.51 14.22 -6.50
C ILE A 111 8.78 13.35 -6.50
N THR A 112 8.70 12.09 -6.06
CA THR A 112 9.81 11.14 -6.12
C THR A 112 10.26 10.79 -7.55
N LEU A 113 9.44 11.04 -8.57
CA LEU A 113 9.79 10.84 -9.98
C LEU A 113 10.99 11.72 -10.38
N TYR A 114 11.19 12.88 -9.74
CA TYR A 114 12.40 13.67 -9.92
C TYR A 114 13.68 12.88 -9.62
N SER A 115 13.68 12.05 -8.57
CA SER A 115 14.82 11.16 -8.27
C SER A 115 15.04 10.12 -9.34
N VAL A 116 13.97 9.61 -9.96
CA VAL A 116 14.05 8.69 -11.10
C VAL A 116 14.80 9.37 -12.23
N PHE A 117 14.31 10.49 -12.75
CA PHE A 117 14.97 11.19 -13.87
C PHE A 117 16.42 11.57 -13.58
N LYS A 118 16.71 12.03 -12.35
CA LYS A 118 18.07 12.42 -11.96
C LYS A 118 19.07 11.25 -11.91
N HIS A 119 18.63 10.06 -11.52
CA HIS A 119 19.54 8.92 -11.27
C HIS A 119 19.37 7.75 -12.23
N LEU A 120 18.37 7.77 -13.12
CA LEU A 120 18.12 6.70 -14.10
C LEU A 120 19.36 6.32 -14.93
N PRO A 121 20.20 7.26 -15.42
CA PRO A 121 21.38 6.92 -16.21
C PRO A 121 22.43 6.10 -15.42
N ARG A 122 22.46 6.24 -14.09
CA ARG A 122 23.40 5.53 -13.21
C ARG A 122 22.77 4.30 -12.55
N ALA A 123 21.44 4.21 -12.55
CA ALA A 123 20.67 3.21 -11.84
C ALA A 123 21.08 1.77 -12.17
N SER A 124 21.34 1.46 -13.45
CA SER A 124 21.73 0.09 -13.85
C SER A 124 23.02 -0.37 -13.16
N ARG A 125 24.03 0.51 -13.08
CA ARG A 125 25.32 0.24 -12.42
C ARG A 125 25.20 0.10 -10.91
N GLU A 126 24.22 0.76 -10.30
CA GLU A 126 23.97 0.73 -8.86
C GLU A 126 23.00 -0.38 -8.43
N GLY A 127 22.61 -1.26 -9.36
CA GLY A 127 21.72 -2.40 -9.08
C GLY A 127 20.23 -2.12 -9.27
N GLY A 128 19.87 -0.96 -9.83
CA GLY A 128 18.51 -0.49 -10.09
C GLY A 128 17.84 -1.06 -11.35
N LEU A 129 18.45 -2.04 -12.02
CA LEU A 129 17.88 -2.75 -13.18
C LEU A 129 16.41 -3.20 -12.98
N PRO A 130 16.00 -3.75 -11.81
CA PRO A 130 14.60 -4.13 -11.57
C PRO A 130 13.60 -3.01 -11.82
N PHE A 131 13.92 -1.79 -11.39
CA PHE A 131 13.05 -0.62 -11.55
C PHE A 131 13.04 -0.12 -12.98
N ILE A 132 14.18 -0.18 -13.68
CA ILE A 132 14.27 0.22 -15.10
C ILE A 132 13.36 -0.65 -15.96
N LEU A 133 13.39 -1.96 -15.76
CA LEU A 133 12.54 -2.90 -16.49
C LEU A 133 11.05 -2.69 -16.18
N ALA A 134 10.70 -2.46 -14.92
CA ALA A 134 9.34 -2.13 -14.53
C ALA A 134 8.84 -0.82 -15.16
N LEU A 135 9.66 0.23 -15.09
CA LEU A 135 9.35 1.53 -15.68
C LEU A 135 9.25 1.45 -17.21
N SER A 136 10.09 0.66 -17.88
CA SER A 136 10.01 0.50 -19.34
C SER A 136 8.73 -0.21 -19.76
N GLY A 137 8.27 -1.22 -19.00
CA GLY A 137 6.99 -1.88 -19.24
C GLY A 137 5.82 -0.92 -19.12
N VAL A 138 5.77 -0.16 -18.02
CA VAL A 138 4.73 0.87 -17.80
C VAL A 138 4.77 1.96 -18.87
N PHE A 139 5.95 2.43 -19.25
CA PHE A 139 6.10 3.45 -20.29
C PHE A 139 5.61 2.95 -21.65
N TYR A 140 5.96 1.73 -22.04
CA TYR A 140 5.44 1.10 -23.26
C TYR A 140 3.91 1.04 -23.24
N ALA A 141 3.33 0.52 -22.16
CA ALA A 141 1.88 0.37 -22.04
C ALA A 141 1.16 1.72 -22.01
N PHE A 142 1.80 2.77 -21.50
CA PHE A 142 1.29 4.13 -21.58
C PHE A 142 1.30 4.67 -23.02
N MET A 143 2.36 4.44 -23.80
CA MET A 143 2.39 4.82 -25.22
C MET A 143 1.28 4.12 -26.02
N VAL A 144 1.05 2.82 -25.76
CA VAL A 144 -0.07 2.09 -26.36
C VAL A 144 -1.41 2.67 -25.89
N GLY A 145 -1.52 3.03 -24.60
CA GLY A 145 -2.69 3.67 -24.01
C GLY A 145 -3.03 5.02 -24.66
N LEU A 146 -2.03 5.85 -24.97
CA LEU A 146 -2.26 7.12 -25.68
C LEU A 146 -2.88 6.95 -27.07
N ILE A 147 -2.68 5.79 -27.70
CA ILE A 147 -3.23 5.46 -29.02
C ILE A 147 -4.61 4.81 -28.90
N LYS A 148 -4.79 3.91 -27.93
CA LYS A 148 -5.98 3.05 -27.82
C LYS A 148 -7.02 3.49 -26.79
N ALA A 149 -6.67 4.35 -25.83
CA ALA A 149 -7.59 4.73 -24.76
C ALA A 149 -8.71 5.65 -25.30
N PRO A 150 -9.93 5.57 -24.75
CA PRO A 150 -11.05 6.42 -25.16
C PRO A 150 -10.77 7.92 -24.97
N THR A 151 -9.96 8.28 -23.97
CA THR A 151 -9.61 9.68 -23.69
C THR A 151 -8.24 9.77 -23.03
N TYR A 152 -7.47 10.82 -23.34
CA TYR A 152 -6.15 11.05 -22.74
C TYR A 152 -6.20 11.15 -21.20
N VAL A 153 -7.32 11.62 -20.63
CA VAL A 153 -7.51 11.75 -19.18
C VAL A 153 -7.58 10.39 -18.48
N THR A 154 -8.20 9.36 -19.09
CA THR A 154 -8.26 8.02 -18.49
C THR A 154 -6.90 7.35 -18.52
N ALA A 155 -6.14 7.50 -19.61
CA ALA A 155 -4.76 7.06 -19.72
C ALA A 155 -3.86 7.74 -18.68
N ALA A 156 -3.98 9.06 -18.50
CA ALA A 156 -3.21 9.79 -17.50
C ALA A 156 -3.54 9.33 -16.07
N ARG A 157 -4.81 9.17 -15.72
CA ARG A 157 -5.24 8.70 -14.39
C ARG A 157 -4.74 7.27 -14.11
N ALA A 158 -4.90 6.37 -15.07
CA ALA A 158 -4.41 5.00 -14.93
C ALA A 158 -2.88 4.95 -14.86
N LEU A 159 -2.16 5.82 -15.57
CA LEU A 159 -0.70 5.90 -15.45
C LEU A 159 -0.28 6.22 -14.02
N LEU A 160 -1.00 7.09 -13.30
CA LEU A 160 -0.71 7.39 -11.89
C LEU A 160 -0.68 6.12 -11.05
N GLU A 161 -1.61 5.19 -11.26
CA GLU A 161 -1.69 3.91 -10.54
C GLU A 161 -0.44 3.04 -10.74
N TRP A 162 0.10 3.01 -11.96
CA TRP A 162 1.25 2.18 -12.32
C TRP A 162 2.59 2.83 -11.95
N ILE A 163 2.77 4.12 -12.23
CA ILE A 163 4.07 4.79 -12.09
C ILE A 163 4.35 5.24 -10.66
N THR A 164 3.32 5.54 -9.88
CA THR A 164 3.48 6.08 -8.52
C THR A 164 4.20 5.10 -7.58
N PRO A 165 3.79 3.82 -7.48
CA PRO A 165 4.53 2.82 -6.71
C PRO A 165 6.01 2.74 -7.09
N LEU A 166 6.30 2.64 -8.40
CA LEU A 166 7.65 2.48 -8.92
C LEU A 166 8.55 3.69 -8.59
N SER A 167 8.01 4.90 -8.71
CA SER A 167 8.74 6.13 -8.44
C SER A 167 9.19 6.22 -6.98
N LEU A 168 8.28 5.93 -6.03
CA LEU A 168 8.58 5.94 -4.60
C LEU A 168 9.61 4.88 -4.23
N SER A 169 9.46 3.68 -4.79
CA SER A 169 10.35 2.56 -4.53
C SER A 169 11.76 2.81 -5.06
N PHE A 170 11.88 3.37 -6.27
CA PHE A 170 13.15 3.80 -6.81
C PHE A 170 13.80 4.87 -5.91
N TYR A 171 13.03 5.85 -5.43
CA TYR A 171 13.52 6.87 -4.50
C TYR A 171 14.06 6.27 -3.20
N LEU A 172 13.35 5.30 -2.60
CA LEU A 172 13.80 4.62 -1.39
C LEU A 172 15.09 3.82 -1.63
N PHE A 173 15.17 3.14 -2.77
CA PHE A 173 16.34 2.36 -3.18
C PHE A 173 17.59 3.21 -3.41
N ILE A 174 17.49 4.28 -4.21
CA ILE A 174 18.66 5.09 -4.57
C ILE A 174 19.21 5.86 -3.37
N ASN A 175 18.34 6.25 -2.43
CA ASN A 175 18.71 6.92 -1.19
C ASN A 175 18.94 5.95 -0.03
N TRP A 176 19.48 4.76 -0.31
CA TRP A 176 19.77 3.71 0.67
C TRP A 176 20.61 4.18 1.88
N ARG A 177 21.42 5.23 1.74
CA ARG A 177 22.20 5.81 2.86
C ARG A 177 21.32 6.26 4.03
N ASN A 178 20.09 6.70 3.74
CA ASN A 178 19.13 7.14 4.74
C ASN A 178 18.33 5.99 5.35
N TYR A 179 18.67 4.73 5.05
CA TYR A 179 17.94 3.55 5.51
C TYR A 179 17.65 3.53 7.03
N PRO A 180 18.59 3.84 7.94
CA PRO A 180 18.29 3.88 9.37
C PRO A 180 17.20 4.89 9.75
N LEU A 181 17.18 6.04 9.07
CA LEU A 181 16.18 7.09 9.27
C LEU A 181 14.82 6.66 8.69
N TYR A 182 14.81 6.01 7.52
CA TYR A 182 13.60 5.43 6.94
C TYR A 182 12.99 4.39 7.86
N ARG A 183 13.80 3.47 8.39
CA ARG A 183 13.39 2.46 9.36
C ARG A 183 12.68 3.09 10.55
N LYS A 184 13.30 4.07 11.21
CA LYS A 184 12.72 4.73 12.39
C LYS A 184 11.41 5.44 12.06
N ASN A 185 11.36 6.16 10.94
CA ASN A 185 10.18 6.91 10.53
C ASN A 185 9.02 5.99 10.15
N ILE A 186 9.26 4.98 9.32
CA ILE A 186 8.22 4.05 8.83
C ILE A 186 7.64 3.24 9.98
N LEU A 187 8.46 2.73 10.90
CA LEU A 187 7.96 2.04 12.10
C LEU A 187 7.01 2.93 12.91
N ARG A 188 7.35 4.21 13.09
CA ARG A 188 6.51 5.17 13.81
C ARG A 188 5.21 5.48 13.05
N VAL A 189 5.31 5.76 11.76
CA VAL A 189 4.15 6.08 10.90
C VAL A 189 3.18 4.92 10.86
N PHE A 190 3.65 3.68 10.72
CA PHE A 190 2.79 2.50 10.67
C PHE A 190 2.22 2.13 12.05
N LEU A 191 2.97 2.33 13.13
CA LEU A 191 2.42 2.16 14.48
C LEU A 191 1.20 3.07 14.69
N TRP A 192 1.36 4.37 14.40
CA TRP A 192 0.24 5.33 14.50
C TRP A 192 -0.82 5.10 13.45
N GLY A 193 -0.44 4.71 12.24
CA GLY A 193 -1.36 4.37 11.16
C GLY A 193 -2.29 3.23 11.56
N VAL A 194 -1.77 2.17 12.20
CA VAL A 194 -2.57 1.04 12.67
C VAL A 194 -3.51 1.46 13.80
N ILE A 195 -3.03 2.27 14.74
CA ILE A 195 -3.88 2.78 15.84
C ILE A 195 -5.02 3.63 15.29
N VAL A 196 -4.69 4.65 14.49
CA VAL A 196 -5.66 5.64 14.01
C VAL A 196 -6.65 5.01 13.04
N THR A 197 -6.17 4.32 12.02
CA THR A 197 -7.04 3.72 11.00
C THR A 197 -7.69 2.43 11.51
N GLY A 198 -7.07 1.69 12.43
CA GLY A 198 -7.70 0.53 13.07
C GLY A 198 -8.85 0.96 13.99
N ALA A 199 -8.63 1.95 14.86
CA ALA A 199 -9.65 2.45 15.77
C ALA A 199 -10.82 3.07 14.99
N TYR A 200 -10.52 3.86 13.95
CA TYR A 200 -11.55 4.39 13.07
C TYR A 200 -12.30 3.27 12.33
N GLY A 201 -11.64 2.18 11.94
CA GLY A 201 -12.30 1.04 11.29
C GLY A 201 -13.31 0.33 12.21
N ILE A 202 -12.97 0.17 13.49
CA ILE A 202 -13.89 -0.36 14.50
C ILE A 202 -15.06 0.61 14.72
N PHE A 203 -14.78 1.90 14.84
CA PHE A 203 -15.80 2.94 14.94
C PHE A 203 -16.74 2.93 13.73
N GLN A 204 -16.19 2.82 12.51
CA GLN A 204 -16.95 2.69 11.27
C GLN A 204 -17.90 1.50 11.31
N TYR A 205 -17.44 0.34 11.78
CA TYR A 205 -18.25 -0.87 11.89
C TYR A 205 -19.41 -0.72 12.88
N ILE A 206 -19.12 -0.20 14.08
CA ILE A 206 -20.11 -0.13 15.18
C ILE A 206 -21.11 1.00 14.95
N VAL A 207 -20.66 2.15 14.46
CA VAL A 207 -21.48 3.36 14.41
C VAL A 207 -22.07 3.61 13.02
N ALA A 208 -21.39 3.17 11.95
CA ALA A 208 -21.73 3.53 10.57
C ALA A 208 -21.94 5.06 10.43
N PRO A 209 -20.86 5.87 10.56
CA PRO A 209 -20.99 7.32 10.62
C PRO A 209 -21.59 7.89 9.33
N GLU A 210 -22.26 9.04 9.45
CA GLU A 210 -23.07 9.62 8.37
C GLU A 210 -22.31 9.83 7.06
N TRP A 211 -21.06 10.30 7.13
CA TRP A 211 -20.23 10.50 5.95
C TRP A 211 -19.83 9.20 5.24
N ASP A 212 -19.69 8.10 5.98
CA ASP A 212 -19.43 6.78 5.39
C ASP A 212 -20.70 6.19 4.78
N LYS A 213 -21.86 6.35 5.44
CA LYS A 213 -23.17 5.95 4.89
C LYS A 213 -23.49 6.73 3.62
N PHE A 214 -23.35 8.06 3.66
CA PHE A 214 -23.59 8.93 2.52
C PHE A 214 -22.73 8.52 1.32
N TRP A 215 -21.44 8.26 1.56
CA TRP A 215 -20.52 7.80 0.54
C TRP A 215 -20.90 6.42 -0.03
N LEU A 216 -21.24 5.46 0.83
CA LEU A 216 -21.63 4.12 0.40
C LEU A 216 -22.91 4.13 -0.45
N ILE A 217 -23.92 4.88 -0.01
CA ILE A 217 -25.18 5.06 -0.76
C ILE A 217 -24.91 5.74 -2.11
N SER A 218 -24.10 6.79 -2.12
CA SER A 218 -23.81 7.56 -3.34
C SER A 218 -23.01 6.75 -4.37
N THR A 219 -22.10 5.89 -3.91
CA THR A 219 -21.29 5.03 -4.80
C THR A 219 -22.05 3.82 -5.33
N LYS A 220 -23.19 3.46 -4.72
CA LYS A 220 -24.01 2.28 -5.08
C LYS A 220 -23.21 0.96 -5.05
N LEU A 221 -22.13 0.91 -4.29
CA LEU A 221 -21.25 -0.27 -4.19
C LEU A 221 -21.82 -1.26 -3.17
N THR A 222 -22.43 -2.35 -3.65
CA THR A 222 -23.01 -3.40 -2.80
C THR A 222 -21.96 -4.31 -2.16
N SER A 223 -20.74 -4.36 -2.70
CA SER A 223 -19.66 -5.25 -2.24
C SER A 223 -19.01 -4.84 -0.91
N MET A 224 -19.42 -3.70 -0.34
CA MET A 224 -18.92 -3.15 0.93
C MET A 224 -19.88 -3.35 2.10
N GLY A 225 -20.93 -4.16 1.92
CA GLY A 225 -21.97 -4.37 2.92
C GLY A 225 -23.04 -3.29 2.88
N GLU A 226 -23.87 -3.26 3.92
CA GLU A 226 -25.00 -2.33 4.01
C GLU A 226 -24.61 -1.06 4.78
N PRO A 227 -25.20 0.11 4.48
CA PRO A 227 -24.94 1.38 5.18
C PRO A 227 -25.60 1.42 6.57
N ALA A 228 -25.47 0.35 7.34
CA ALA A 228 -26.03 0.17 8.66
C ALA A 228 -24.96 -0.31 9.66
N PRO A 229 -25.09 0.04 10.95
CA PRO A 229 -24.24 -0.50 12.01
C PRO A 229 -24.11 -2.03 11.91
N LEU A 230 -22.89 -2.54 12.11
CA LEU A 230 -22.56 -3.95 12.18
C LEU A 230 -22.76 -4.73 10.87
N GLN A 231 -23.11 -4.05 9.79
CA GLN A 231 -23.32 -4.64 8.45
C GLN A 231 -22.34 -4.11 7.40
N ILE A 232 -21.47 -3.17 7.79
CA ILE A 232 -20.41 -2.63 6.94
C ILE A 232 -19.23 -3.60 6.88
N ARG A 233 -18.74 -3.86 5.67
CA ARG A 233 -17.40 -4.44 5.46
C ARG A 233 -16.37 -3.32 5.56
N VAL A 234 -15.51 -3.34 6.57
CA VAL A 234 -14.71 -2.17 6.95
C VAL A 234 -13.65 -1.78 5.90
N TRP A 235 -13.65 -0.50 5.54
CA TRP A 235 -12.60 0.16 4.73
C TRP A 235 -11.89 1.30 5.47
N SER A 236 -12.33 1.62 6.69
CA SER A 236 -11.79 2.66 7.55
C SER A 236 -11.61 3.98 6.78
N THR A 237 -10.47 4.65 6.92
CA THR A 237 -10.15 5.94 6.30
C THR A 237 -9.78 5.84 4.82
N MET A 238 -9.76 4.63 4.25
CA MET A 238 -9.24 4.36 2.90
C MET A 238 -10.37 4.25 1.87
N ALA A 239 -10.03 3.99 0.61
CA ALA A 239 -10.99 4.01 -0.50
C ALA A 239 -11.88 2.76 -0.58
N SER A 240 -11.41 1.62 -0.08
CA SER A 240 -12.14 0.35 -0.08
C SER A 240 -11.49 -0.66 0.88
N PRO A 241 -12.16 -1.79 1.19
CA PRO A 241 -11.64 -2.78 2.14
C PRO A 241 -10.29 -3.39 1.72
N GLY A 242 -10.04 -3.56 0.42
CA GLY A 242 -8.79 -4.13 -0.11
C GLY A 242 -7.53 -3.33 0.27
N PRO A 243 -7.41 -2.06 -0.15
CA PRO A 243 -6.41 -1.10 0.33
C PRO A 243 -6.22 -1.16 1.85
N PHE A 244 -7.31 -1.09 2.61
CA PHE A 244 -7.25 -1.10 4.07
C PHE A 244 -6.65 -2.39 4.64
N ALA A 245 -7.02 -3.53 4.08
CA ALA A 245 -6.46 -4.82 4.46
C ALA A 245 -4.95 -4.92 4.13
N VAL A 246 -4.49 -4.39 2.99
CA VAL A 246 -3.04 -4.35 2.66
C VAL A 246 -2.27 -3.50 3.67
N MET A 247 -2.83 -2.35 4.06
CA MET A 247 -2.22 -1.48 5.06
C MET A 247 -2.16 -2.15 6.43
N MET A 248 -3.26 -2.77 6.87
CA MET A 248 -3.31 -3.49 8.15
C MET A 248 -2.36 -4.68 8.18
N MET A 249 -2.36 -5.51 7.13
CA MET A 249 -1.40 -6.62 6.98
C MET A 249 0.03 -6.11 7.17
N SER A 250 0.40 -5.05 6.45
CA SER A 250 1.75 -4.49 6.48
C SER A 250 2.11 -3.88 7.84
N GLY A 251 1.19 -3.11 8.43
CA GLY A 251 1.38 -2.48 9.73
C GLY A 251 1.50 -3.48 10.86
N LEU A 252 0.66 -4.52 10.87
CA LEU A 252 0.72 -5.59 11.86
C LEU A 252 2.07 -6.34 11.76
N LEU A 253 2.54 -6.69 10.55
CA LEU A 253 3.86 -7.31 10.33
C LEU A 253 5.02 -6.42 10.81
N LEU A 254 4.91 -5.09 10.69
CA LEU A 254 5.91 -4.15 11.22
C LEU A 254 5.87 -4.03 12.75
N ILE A 255 4.69 -3.99 13.35
CA ILE A 255 4.50 -3.82 14.81
C ILE A 255 5.11 -4.97 15.59
N PHE A 256 5.14 -6.19 15.03
CA PHE A 256 5.87 -7.32 15.61
C PHE A 256 7.34 -7.02 15.94
N ASN A 257 7.97 -6.20 15.11
CA ASN A 257 9.37 -5.79 15.26
C ASN A 257 9.52 -4.50 16.07
N GLY A 258 8.44 -3.75 16.27
CA GLY A 258 8.39 -2.59 17.15
C GLY A 258 8.44 -3.03 18.61
N GLY A 259 9.52 -2.65 19.30
CA GLY A 259 9.52 -2.61 20.77
C GLY A 259 8.72 -1.38 21.23
N GLY A 260 7.88 -1.53 22.25
CA GLY A 260 7.17 -0.40 22.86
C GLY A 260 5.85 -0.80 23.51
N ALA A 261 5.44 -0.05 24.53
CA ALA A 261 4.19 -0.28 25.26
C ALA A 261 2.94 -0.16 24.37
N LEU A 262 2.98 0.72 23.36
CA LEU A 262 1.87 0.93 22.43
C LEU A 262 1.71 -0.17 21.37
N ALA A 263 2.69 -1.06 21.21
CA ALA A 263 2.62 -2.12 20.19
C ALA A 263 1.49 -3.11 20.45
N MET A 264 1.20 -3.44 21.72
CA MET A 264 0.16 -4.40 22.08
C MET A 264 -1.26 -3.84 21.89
N PRO A 265 -1.60 -2.62 22.38
CA PRO A 265 -2.87 -1.99 22.03
C PRO A 265 -3.05 -1.80 20.52
N ALA A 266 -1.99 -1.39 19.81
CA ALA A 266 -2.03 -1.24 18.35
C ALA A 266 -2.33 -2.56 17.64
N ALA A 267 -1.71 -3.67 18.08
CA ALA A 267 -2.01 -4.99 17.54
C ALA A 267 -3.46 -5.42 17.79
N GLY A 268 -3.99 -5.23 19.01
CA GLY A 268 -5.37 -5.60 19.32
C GLY A 268 -6.39 -4.86 18.45
N VAL A 269 -6.27 -3.53 18.37
CA VAL A 269 -7.12 -2.68 17.53
C VAL A 269 -6.93 -3.02 16.05
N GLY A 270 -5.68 -3.21 15.60
CA GLY A 270 -5.34 -3.51 14.21
C GLY A 270 -5.87 -4.86 13.75
N TYR A 271 -5.75 -5.92 14.56
CA TYR A 271 -6.25 -7.26 14.21
C TYR A 271 -7.77 -7.30 14.13
N LEU A 272 -8.45 -6.68 15.09
CA LEU A 272 -9.91 -6.59 15.04
C LEU A 272 -10.35 -5.87 13.76
N ALA A 273 -9.78 -4.70 13.46
CA ALA A 273 -10.08 -3.98 12.23
C ALA A 273 -9.72 -4.79 10.97
N PHE A 274 -8.60 -5.52 10.98
CA PHE A 274 -8.15 -6.36 9.87
C PHE A 274 -9.13 -7.50 9.56
N LEU A 275 -9.74 -8.10 10.57
CA LEU A 275 -10.77 -9.13 10.40
C LEU A 275 -12.07 -8.53 9.89
N LEU A 276 -12.45 -7.36 10.39
CA LEU A 276 -13.65 -6.66 9.93
C LEU A 276 -13.57 -6.19 8.47
N THR A 277 -12.37 -6.15 7.87
CA THR A 277 -12.23 -5.92 6.41
C THR A 277 -12.80 -7.05 5.57
N MET A 278 -12.87 -8.28 6.11
CA MET A 278 -13.27 -9.49 5.40
C MET A 278 -12.51 -9.73 4.07
N VAL A 279 -11.26 -9.26 3.96
CA VAL A 279 -10.42 -9.49 2.76
C VAL A 279 -9.58 -10.75 2.97
N ARG A 280 -10.18 -11.91 2.67
CA ARG A 280 -9.61 -13.25 2.87
C ARG A 280 -8.21 -13.44 2.29
N VAL A 281 -7.98 -12.95 1.07
CA VAL A 281 -6.68 -13.01 0.40
C VAL A 281 -5.59 -12.36 1.24
N MET A 282 -5.91 -11.25 1.92
CA MET A 282 -4.93 -10.54 2.74
C MET A 282 -4.64 -11.26 4.05
N TRP A 283 -5.58 -12.03 4.61
CA TRP A 283 -5.30 -12.91 5.75
C TRP A 283 -4.29 -13.98 5.36
N GLY A 284 -4.45 -14.61 4.18
CA GLY A 284 -3.48 -15.55 3.63
C GLY A 284 -2.12 -14.91 3.40
N CYS A 285 -2.08 -13.73 2.78
CA CYS A 285 -0.84 -12.97 2.58
C CYS A 285 -0.16 -12.62 3.91
N TRP A 286 -0.94 -12.27 4.94
CA TRP A 286 -0.43 -12.02 6.29
C TRP A 286 0.25 -13.27 6.88
N VAL A 287 -0.37 -14.45 6.75
CA VAL A 287 0.22 -15.73 7.19
C VAL A 287 1.52 -16.01 6.44
N VAL A 288 1.54 -15.84 5.11
CA VAL A 288 2.77 -15.99 4.30
C VAL A 288 3.86 -15.03 4.79
N GLY A 289 3.50 -13.78 5.08
CA GLY A 289 4.41 -12.78 5.65
C GLY A 289 5.00 -13.23 6.99
N LEU A 290 4.16 -13.73 7.90
CA LEU A 290 4.64 -14.29 9.17
C LEU A 290 5.61 -15.45 8.96
N LEU A 291 5.25 -16.43 8.13
CA LEU A 291 6.10 -17.59 7.83
C LEU A 291 7.45 -17.15 7.23
N GLY A 292 7.43 -16.15 6.34
CA GLY A 292 8.63 -15.54 5.77
C GLY A 292 9.53 -14.86 6.80
N MET A 293 8.98 -14.45 7.94
CA MET A 293 9.73 -13.87 9.06
C MET A 293 10.35 -14.94 9.99
N ILE A 294 9.74 -16.12 10.14
CA ILE A 294 10.19 -17.18 11.08
C ILE A 294 11.67 -17.53 10.87
N THR A 295 12.12 -17.64 9.63
CA THR A 295 13.50 -18.05 9.29
C THR A 295 14.57 -17.02 9.63
N SER A 296 14.17 -15.78 9.94
CA SER A 296 15.07 -14.63 10.08
C SER A 296 15.05 -13.99 11.46
N ILE A 297 14.34 -14.61 12.39
CA ILE A 297 14.04 -14.03 13.70
C ILE A 297 14.75 -14.79 14.82
N LYS A 298 15.26 -14.06 15.81
CA LYS A 298 15.85 -14.63 17.04
C LYS A 298 14.79 -15.44 17.81
N PRO A 299 15.15 -16.55 18.50
CA PRO A 299 14.19 -17.40 19.21
C PRO A 299 13.20 -16.68 20.15
N ARG A 300 13.63 -15.59 20.80
CA ARG A 300 12.75 -14.76 21.65
C ARG A 300 11.60 -14.09 20.88
N LEU A 301 11.87 -13.62 19.67
CA LEU A 301 10.88 -13.00 18.81
C LEU A 301 10.02 -14.07 18.10
N GLN A 302 10.54 -15.29 17.86
CA GLN A 302 9.74 -16.44 17.43
C GLN A 302 8.72 -16.84 18.53
N MET A 303 9.13 -16.82 19.80
CA MET A 303 8.20 -17.01 20.92
C MET A 303 7.16 -15.89 21.00
N ARG A 304 7.56 -14.62 20.79
CA ARG A 304 6.60 -13.50 20.70
C ARG A 304 5.61 -13.67 19.53
N LEU A 305 6.07 -14.18 18.39
CA LEU A 305 5.23 -14.53 17.25
C LEU A 305 4.22 -15.63 17.60
N MET A 306 4.68 -16.74 18.20
CA MET A 306 3.79 -17.81 18.67
C MET A 306 2.76 -17.29 19.67
N ILE A 307 3.19 -16.49 20.65
CA ILE A 307 2.29 -15.86 21.63
C ILE A 307 1.29 -14.94 20.92
N THR A 308 1.69 -14.19 19.89
CA THR A 308 0.76 -13.31 19.19
C THR A 308 -0.19 -14.09 18.30
N ILE A 309 0.23 -15.19 17.68
CA ILE A 309 -0.66 -16.12 16.97
C ILE A 309 -1.68 -16.73 17.95
N ILE A 310 -1.22 -17.12 19.14
CA ILE A 310 -2.08 -17.64 20.21
C ILE A 310 -3.03 -16.55 20.73
N ILE A 311 -2.56 -15.32 20.96
CA ILE A 311 -3.39 -14.18 21.37
C ILE A 311 -4.39 -13.83 20.27
N MET A 312 -3.96 -13.85 19.00
CA MET A 312 -4.87 -13.72 17.86
C MET A 312 -5.94 -14.81 17.93
N ALA A 313 -5.57 -16.08 18.06
CA ALA A 313 -6.55 -17.14 18.22
C ALA A 313 -7.46 -16.91 19.45
N LEU A 314 -6.91 -16.48 20.58
CA LEU A 314 -7.64 -16.23 21.83
C LEU A 314 -8.46 -14.93 21.82
N CYS A 315 -8.20 -13.97 20.95
CA CYS A 315 -9.03 -12.77 20.78
C CYS A 315 -10.09 -13.03 19.69
N VAL A 316 -9.70 -13.66 18.60
CA VAL A 316 -10.58 -13.96 17.46
C VAL A 316 -11.63 -15.00 17.83
N VAL A 317 -11.27 -16.04 18.60
CA VAL A 317 -12.23 -17.09 18.99
C VAL A 317 -13.37 -16.52 19.85
N PRO A 318 -13.14 -15.77 20.94
CA PRO A 318 -14.22 -15.13 21.69
C PRO A 318 -14.96 -14.06 20.88
N LEU A 319 -14.26 -13.26 20.07
CA LEU A 319 -14.93 -12.27 19.22
C LEU A 319 -15.80 -12.93 18.13
N SER A 320 -15.45 -14.12 17.67
CA SER A 320 -16.28 -14.92 16.75
C SER A 320 -17.48 -15.58 17.43
N THR A 321 -17.56 -15.59 18.76
CA THR A 321 -18.70 -16.14 19.52
C THR A 321 -19.53 -15.05 20.21
N MET A 322 -19.01 -13.84 20.37
CA MET A 322 -19.73 -12.70 20.91
C MET A 322 -20.53 -11.98 19.81
N GLU A 323 -21.85 -11.88 19.99
CA GLU A 323 -22.65 -10.93 19.22
C GLU A 323 -22.23 -9.49 19.57
N PRO A 324 -22.15 -8.58 18.57
CA PRO A 324 -22.61 -8.68 17.18
C PRO A 324 -21.54 -9.12 16.15
N PHE A 325 -20.32 -9.47 16.60
CA PHE A 325 -19.21 -9.79 15.70
C PHE A 325 -19.29 -11.23 15.17
N ALA A 326 -19.87 -12.13 15.95
CA ALA A 326 -19.99 -13.55 15.65
C ALA A 326 -20.60 -13.81 14.26
N THR A 327 -21.73 -13.20 13.94
CA THR A 327 -22.44 -13.44 12.67
C THR A 327 -21.59 -13.07 11.46
N ALA A 328 -21.01 -11.87 11.48
CA ALA A 328 -20.18 -11.36 10.40
C ALA A 328 -18.90 -12.18 10.17
N ILE A 329 -18.27 -12.65 11.24
CA ILE A 329 -17.03 -13.46 11.17
C ILE A 329 -17.35 -14.91 10.77
N ASN A 330 -18.36 -15.53 11.37
CA ASN A 330 -18.69 -16.94 11.15
C ASN A 330 -19.22 -17.20 9.73
N THR A 331 -20.08 -16.33 9.18
CA THR A 331 -20.55 -16.47 7.79
C THR A 331 -19.38 -16.48 6.80
N ARG A 332 -18.31 -15.72 7.08
CA ARG A 332 -17.10 -15.70 6.23
C ARG A 332 -16.17 -16.87 6.49
N LEU A 333 -16.05 -17.37 7.72
CA LEU A 333 -15.31 -18.62 7.99
C LEU A 333 -15.96 -19.82 7.28
N GLN A 334 -17.29 -19.88 7.25
CA GLN A 334 -18.02 -20.92 6.52
C GLN A 334 -17.76 -20.87 5.01
N SER A 335 -17.53 -19.69 4.43
CA SER A 335 -17.13 -19.57 3.01
C SER A 335 -15.73 -20.13 2.69
N PHE A 336 -14.86 -20.32 3.70
CA PHE A 336 -13.55 -20.97 3.50
C PHE A 336 -13.67 -22.50 3.46
N THR A 337 -14.59 -23.07 4.24
CA THR A 337 -14.85 -24.52 4.24
C THR A 337 -15.72 -24.95 3.07
N ASN A 338 -16.52 -24.04 2.51
CA ASN A 338 -17.45 -24.33 1.42
C ASN A 338 -17.14 -23.49 0.17
N LEU A 339 -16.01 -23.79 -0.48
CA LEU A 339 -15.53 -23.08 -1.68
C LEU A 339 -16.48 -23.20 -2.88
N GLU A 340 -17.30 -24.25 -2.95
CA GLU A 340 -18.25 -24.48 -4.06
C GLU A 340 -19.41 -23.49 -4.07
N ASN A 341 -19.75 -22.83 -2.95
CA ASN A 341 -20.87 -21.88 -2.83
C ASN A 341 -20.40 -20.43 -2.59
N ASP A 342 -19.14 -20.13 -2.87
CA ASP A 342 -18.56 -18.81 -2.65
C ASP A 342 -18.59 -17.96 -3.92
N ASP A 343 -19.54 -17.03 -3.97
CA ASP A 343 -19.72 -16.07 -5.08
C ASP A 343 -18.40 -15.40 -5.49
N SER A 344 -17.54 -15.06 -4.53
CA SER A 344 -16.30 -14.34 -4.82
C SER A 344 -15.19 -15.20 -5.41
N ALA A 345 -15.20 -16.52 -5.15
CA ALA A 345 -14.30 -17.47 -5.78
C ALA A 345 -14.80 -17.84 -7.20
N GLN A 346 -16.11 -18.09 -7.34
CA GLN A 346 -16.75 -18.39 -8.62
C GLN A 346 -16.62 -17.22 -9.63
N ILE A 347 -16.87 -15.98 -9.20
CA ILE A 347 -16.70 -14.79 -10.05
C ILE A 347 -15.25 -14.69 -10.56
N ARG A 348 -14.26 -14.96 -9.71
CA ARG A 348 -12.85 -14.92 -10.11
C ARG A 348 -12.50 -16.02 -11.09
N GLN A 349 -12.96 -17.25 -10.85
CA GLN A 349 -12.76 -18.34 -11.79
C GLN A 349 -13.34 -18.00 -13.16
N LYS A 350 -14.55 -17.42 -13.20
CA LYS A 350 -15.18 -16.95 -14.44
C LYS A 350 -14.38 -15.83 -15.13
N ILE A 351 -13.86 -14.85 -14.38
CA ILE A 351 -12.97 -13.80 -14.91
C ILE A 351 -11.72 -14.42 -15.55
N TYR A 352 -11.15 -15.47 -14.96
CA TYR A 352 -10.02 -16.20 -15.55
C TYR A 352 -10.45 -16.96 -16.81
N GLU A 353 -11.55 -17.70 -16.79
CA GLU A 353 -12.02 -18.46 -17.95
C GLU A 353 -12.34 -17.55 -19.14
N GLU A 354 -12.98 -16.41 -18.92
CA GLU A 354 -13.37 -15.45 -19.97
C GLU A 354 -12.21 -14.52 -20.39
N GLY A 355 -11.36 -14.13 -19.45
CA GLY A 355 -10.32 -13.12 -19.64
C GLY A 355 -8.96 -13.68 -20.07
N LEU A 356 -8.63 -14.94 -19.74
CA LEU A 356 -7.30 -15.50 -19.95
C LEU A 356 -6.95 -15.63 -21.43
N ASN A 357 -7.88 -16.10 -22.27
CA ASN A 357 -7.61 -16.24 -23.70
C ASN A 357 -7.33 -14.88 -24.35
N ASN A 358 -8.11 -13.86 -23.99
CA ASN A 358 -7.91 -12.49 -24.46
C ASN A 358 -6.59 -11.89 -23.93
N ALA A 359 -6.24 -12.13 -22.67
CA ALA A 359 -5.00 -11.63 -22.08
C ALA A 359 -3.74 -12.27 -22.70
N ILE A 360 -3.79 -13.56 -23.02
CA ILE A 360 -2.65 -14.29 -23.61
C ILE A 360 -2.50 -13.98 -25.10
N THR A 361 -3.59 -13.87 -25.85
CA THR A 361 -3.55 -13.61 -27.30
C THR A 361 -3.24 -12.15 -27.65
N ASN A 362 -3.48 -11.21 -26.74
CA ASN A 362 -3.22 -9.79 -26.95
C ASN A 362 -1.74 -9.43 -26.73
N VAL A 363 -0.92 -9.66 -27.76
CA VAL A 363 0.54 -9.39 -27.73
C VAL A 363 0.88 -7.94 -27.41
N MET A 364 0.16 -6.99 -27.99
CA MET A 364 0.43 -5.56 -27.80
C MET A 364 -0.15 -4.99 -26.51
N GLY A 365 -1.19 -5.62 -25.96
CA GLY A 365 -1.98 -5.10 -24.85
C GLY A 365 -3.01 -4.06 -25.30
N ASN A 366 -3.91 -3.72 -24.38
CA ASN A 366 -4.93 -2.68 -24.59
C ASN A 366 -4.44 -1.28 -24.22
N GLY A 367 -3.29 -1.19 -23.53
CA GLY A 367 -2.71 0.05 -23.08
C GLY A 367 -3.30 0.56 -21.77
N ILE A 368 -2.53 1.39 -21.07
CA ILE A 368 -2.94 2.00 -19.80
C ILE A 368 -4.12 2.96 -20.04
N GLY A 369 -5.19 2.80 -19.25
CA GLY A 369 -6.41 3.63 -19.34
C GLY A 369 -7.52 3.05 -20.20
N ASN A 370 -7.37 1.81 -20.69
CA ASN A 370 -8.33 1.14 -21.56
C ASN A 370 -9.09 -0.01 -20.86
N THR A 371 -9.41 0.17 -19.58
CA THR A 371 -10.21 -0.77 -18.78
C THR A 371 -11.72 -0.57 -18.96
N PHE A 372 -12.15 0.19 -19.97
CA PHE A 372 -13.56 0.47 -20.28
C PHE A 372 -13.90 -0.13 -21.65
N ILE A 373 -14.88 -1.03 -21.71
CA ILE A 373 -15.51 -1.47 -22.96
C ILE A 373 -16.71 -0.57 -23.21
N ILE A 374 -17.01 -0.26 -24.46
CA ILE A 374 -18.31 0.32 -24.82
C ILE A 374 -19.27 -0.86 -25.01
N ASN A 375 -20.34 -0.94 -24.22
CA ASN A 375 -21.36 -1.96 -24.38
C ASN A 375 -22.16 -1.75 -25.68
N LYS A 376 -23.05 -2.69 -26.03
CA LYS A 376 -23.82 -2.61 -27.29
C LYS A 376 -24.74 -1.38 -27.35
N GLU A 377 -25.02 -0.78 -26.19
CA GLU A 377 -25.82 0.42 -25.98
C GLU A 377 -24.98 1.72 -26.01
N GLY A 378 -23.67 1.64 -26.27
CA GLY A 378 -22.80 2.82 -26.35
C GLY A 378 -22.31 3.35 -25.00
N VAL A 379 -22.51 2.60 -23.91
CA VAL A 379 -22.14 2.98 -22.54
C VAL A 379 -20.78 2.39 -22.17
N LEU A 380 -19.92 3.20 -21.55
CA LEU A 380 -18.62 2.76 -21.03
C LEU A 380 -18.81 1.85 -19.81
N GLU A 381 -18.63 0.54 -19.98
CA GLU A 381 -18.57 -0.47 -18.93
C GLU A 381 -17.12 -0.74 -18.51
N SER A 382 -16.83 -0.56 -17.22
CA SER A 382 -15.52 -0.91 -16.66
C SER A 382 -15.37 -2.44 -16.60
N ILE A 383 -14.36 -3.00 -17.27
CA ILE A 383 -13.92 -4.37 -16.97
C ILE A 383 -13.21 -4.33 -15.62
N VAL A 384 -13.87 -4.81 -14.58
CA VAL A 384 -13.23 -5.03 -13.29
C VAL A 384 -12.47 -6.35 -13.36
N VAL A 385 -11.18 -6.27 -13.71
CA VAL A 385 -10.28 -7.43 -13.67
C VAL A 385 -9.67 -7.52 -12.27
N ASP A 386 -10.34 -8.23 -11.36
CA ASP A 386 -9.86 -8.47 -9.99
C ASP A 386 -8.74 -9.55 -9.92
N SER A 387 -7.77 -9.45 -10.84
CA SER A 387 -6.56 -10.30 -10.88
C SER A 387 -5.39 -9.48 -11.40
N GLY A 388 -4.33 -9.38 -10.58
CA GLY A 388 -3.12 -8.67 -10.96
C GLY A 388 -2.42 -9.31 -12.17
N ILE A 389 -2.49 -10.64 -12.32
CA ILE A 389 -1.90 -11.33 -13.48
C ILE A 389 -2.64 -10.94 -14.75
N LEU A 390 -3.97 -11.10 -14.77
CA LEU A 390 -4.78 -10.78 -15.95
C LEU A 390 -4.67 -9.30 -16.28
N GLU A 391 -4.74 -8.43 -15.27
CA GLU A 391 -4.61 -6.98 -15.47
C GLU A 391 -3.24 -6.60 -16.06
N THR A 392 -2.16 -7.28 -15.66
CA THR A 392 -0.82 -7.08 -16.22
C THR A 392 -0.81 -7.38 -17.72
N PHE A 393 -1.21 -8.59 -18.12
CA PHE A 393 -1.13 -9.00 -19.51
C PHE A 393 -2.17 -8.29 -20.39
N PHE A 394 -3.37 -8.06 -19.87
CA PHE A 394 -4.43 -7.33 -20.57
C PHE A 394 -4.05 -5.86 -20.82
N THR A 395 -3.49 -5.18 -19.82
CA THR A 395 -3.14 -3.76 -19.91
C THR A 395 -1.82 -3.57 -20.65
N LEU A 396 -0.76 -4.27 -20.26
CA LEU A 396 0.59 -4.06 -20.78
C LEU A 396 0.90 -4.87 -22.04
N GLY A 397 0.13 -5.93 -22.34
CA GLY A 397 0.49 -6.91 -23.35
C GLY A 397 1.78 -7.65 -22.99
N TRP A 398 2.21 -8.57 -23.84
CA TRP A 398 3.47 -9.31 -23.61
C TRP A 398 4.69 -8.38 -23.62
N LEU A 399 4.72 -7.39 -24.51
CA LEU A 399 5.86 -6.48 -24.64
C LEU A 399 6.07 -5.59 -23.41
N GLY A 400 5.00 -5.18 -22.72
CA GLY A 400 5.12 -4.44 -21.47
C GLY A 400 5.15 -5.34 -20.22
N ALA A 401 4.43 -6.46 -20.24
CA ALA A 401 4.34 -7.38 -19.10
C ALA A 401 5.66 -8.11 -18.85
N ILE A 402 6.37 -8.58 -19.89
CA ILE A 402 7.65 -9.27 -19.74
C ILE A 402 8.66 -8.41 -18.97
N PRO A 403 9.00 -7.17 -19.38
CA PRO A 403 9.94 -6.35 -18.63
C PRO A 403 9.39 -5.99 -17.24
N TYR A 404 8.09 -5.74 -17.11
CA TYR A 404 7.48 -5.43 -15.81
C TYR A 404 7.62 -6.56 -14.79
N VAL A 405 7.20 -7.77 -15.18
CA VAL A 405 7.29 -8.98 -14.35
C VAL A 405 8.74 -9.38 -14.12
N SER A 406 9.60 -9.29 -15.15
CA SER A 406 11.03 -9.56 -14.99
C SER A 406 11.68 -8.61 -13.98
N GLY A 407 11.31 -7.33 -14.01
CA GLY A 407 11.73 -6.35 -13.02
C GLY A 407 11.32 -6.77 -11.60
N LEU A 408 10.06 -7.13 -11.41
CA LEU A 408 9.56 -7.61 -10.12
C LEU A 408 10.28 -8.88 -9.64
N LEU A 409 10.45 -9.88 -10.51
CA LEU A 409 11.14 -11.14 -10.19
C LEU A 409 12.61 -10.91 -9.83
N LEU A 410 13.32 -10.08 -10.59
CA LEU A 410 14.70 -9.72 -10.27
C LEU A 410 14.81 -9.00 -8.93
N LEU A 411 13.87 -8.10 -8.62
CA LEU A 411 13.82 -7.45 -7.31
C LEU A 411 13.62 -8.48 -6.19
N MET A 412 12.68 -9.41 -6.36
CA MET A 412 12.45 -10.49 -5.40
C MET A 412 13.69 -11.35 -5.18
N VAL A 413 14.35 -11.80 -6.25
CA VAL A 413 15.55 -12.65 -6.15
C VAL A 413 16.63 -11.93 -5.34
N LYS A 414 16.89 -10.64 -5.63
CA LYS A 414 17.87 -9.85 -4.86
C LYS A 414 17.50 -9.73 -3.39
N VAL A 415 16.23 -9.49 -3.09
CA VAL A 415 15.74 -9.37 -1.71
C VAL A 415 15.81 -10.70 -0.96
N LEU A 416 15.57 -11.84 -1.63
CA LEU A 416 15.68 -13.18 -1.05
C LEU A 416 17.14 -13.56 -0.76
N GLN A 417 18.07 -13.10 -1.60
CA GLN A 417 19.51 -13.30 -1.41
C GLN A 417 20.10 -12.46 -0.26
N ALA A 418 19.38 -11.44 0.21
CA ALA A 418 19.85 -10.53 1.24
C ALA A 418 19.85 -11.19 2.65
N THR A 419 21.04 -11.55 3.11
CA THR A 419 21.26 -12.30 4.36
C THR A 419 21.11 -11.45 5.62
N GLU A 420 21.20 -10.13 5.49
CA GLU A 420 21.17 -9.15 6.59
C GLU A 420 19.81 -9.10 7.29
N SER A 421 18.78 -9.61 6.62
CA SER A 421 17.46 -9.88 7.21
C SER A 421 17.53 -10.76 8.47
N ARG A 422 18.59 -11.56 8.65
CA ARG A 422 18.77 -12.39 9.87
C ARG A 422 19.06 -11.58 11.13
N PHE A 423 19.54 -10.35 11.00
CA PHE A 423 19.87 -9.49 12.15
C PHE A 423 19.17 -8.14 12.16
N ASP A 424 18.78 -7.58 11.00
CA ASP A 424 17.89 -6.43 10.94
C ASP A 424 16.42 -6.88 10.83
N THR A 425 15.68 -6.71 11.93
CA THR A 425 14.26 -7.09 12.01
C THR A 425 13.36 -6.25 11.11
N PHE A 426 13.66 -4.97 10.89
CA PHE A 426 12.89 -4.12 9.99
C PHE A 426 13.10 -4.56 8.53
N MET A 427 14.33 -4.91 8.16
CA MET A 427 14.61 -5.51 6.85
C MET A 427 13.84 -6.82 6.66
N ALA A 428 13.82 -7.69 7.68
CA ALA A 428 13.07 -8.94 7.65
C ALA A 428 11.56 -8.72 7.44
N ALA A 429 10.94 -7.78 8.17
CA ALA A 429 9.54 -7.43 7.95
C ALA A 429 9.31 -6.80 6.57
N SER A 430 10.20 -5.92 6.12
CA SER A 430 10.05 -5.29 4.79
C SER A 430 10.07 -6.34 3.68
N ARG A 431 11.00 -7.30 3.76
CA ARG A 431 11.03 -8.45 2.85
C ARG A 431 9.73 -9.28 2.95
N ALA A 432 9.30 -9.60 4.16
CA ALA A 432 8.11 -10.41 4.38
C ALA A 432 6.83 -9.74 3.83
N ILE A 433 6.67 -8.44 4.02
CA ILE A 433 5.56 -7.65 3.46
C ILE A 433 5.61 -7.65 1.94
N GLY A 434 6.79 -7.44 1.35
CA GLY A 434 6.97 -7.52 -0.10
C GLY A 434 6.58 -8.90 -0.66
N ILE A 435 7.06 -9.98 -0.05
CA ILE A 435 6.71 -11.36 -0.45
C ILE A 435 5.21 -11.64 -0.29
N ALA A 436 4.62 -11.25 0.85
CA ALA A 436 3.20 -11.36 1.09
C ALA A 436 2.37 -10.65 0.00
N CYS A 437 2.76 -9.42 -0.37
CA CYS A 437 2.14 -8.69 -1.46
C CYS A 437 2.26 -9.43 -2.80
N VAL A 438 3.42 -10.01 -3.12
CA VAL A 438 3.59 -10.80 -4.35
C VAL A 438 2.65 -12.00 -4.37
N THR A 439 2.52 -12.72 -3.25
CA THR A 439 1.65 -13.91 -3.19
C THR A 439 0.18 -13.60 -3.43
N GLY A 440 -0.27 -12.36 -3.21
CA GLY A 440 -1.64 -11.97 -3.49
C GLY A 440 -1.90 -11.49 -4.93
N ILE A 441 -0.86 -11.27 -5.76
CA ILE A 441 -1.00 -10.80 -7.16
C ILE A 441 -1.96 -11.66 -8.01
N PRO A 442 -1.95 -13.01 -7.92
CA PRO A 442 -2.87 -13.81 -8.73
C PRO A 442 -4.35 -13.58 -8.41
N ILE A 443 -4.67 -13.04 -7.23
CA ILE A 443 -6.04 -13.00 -6.70
C ILE A 443 -6.51 -11.56 -6.47
N PHE A 444 -5.59 -10.60 -6.41
CA PHE A 444 -5.88 -9.20 -6.14
C PHE A 444 -4.85 -8.33 -6.87
N SER A 445 -5.30 -7.20 -7.42
CA SER A 445 -4.47 -6.23 -8.16
C SER A 445 -3.56 -5.41 -7.23
N ILE A 446 -2.70 -6.09 -6.49
CA ILE A 446 -1.81 -5.52 -5.47
C ILE A 446 -0.76 -4.59 -6.07
N MET A 447 -0.51 -4.69 -7.37
CA MET A 447 0.59 -3.99 -8.01
C MET A 447 0.33 -2.51 -8.25
N LEU A 448 -0.91 -2.06 -8.11
CA LEU A 448 -1.37 -0.74 -8.52
C LEU A 448 -1.66 0.17 -7.33
N GLY A 449 -1.45 1.46 -7.56
CA GLY A 449 -1.91 2.51 -6.67
C GLY A 449 -1.43 2.36 -5.25
N PHE A 450 -2.37 2.48 -4.32
CA PHE A 450 -2.09 2.35 -2.90
C PHE A 450 -1.47 0.99 -2.55
N SER A 451 -2.03 -0.12 -3.04
CA SER A 451 -1.50 -1.46 -2.74
C SER A 451 -0.11 -1.65 -3.37
N GLY A 452 0.09 -1.11 -4.57
CA GLY A 452 1.37 -1.15 -5.28
C GLY A 452 2.48 -0.49 -4.50
N ILE A 453 2.17 0.61 -3.82
CA ILE A 453 3.12 1.31 -2.95
C ILE A 453 3.66 0.38 -1.87
N PHE A 454 2.83 -0.47 -1.24
CA PHE A 454 3.35 -1.43 -0.25
C PHE A 454 4.24 -2.47 -0.90
N LEU A 455 3.77 -3.10 -1.98
CA LEU A 455 4.53 -4.12 -2.71
C LEU A 455 5.93 -3.62 -3.06
N TRP A 456 5.99 -2.52 -3.81
CA TRP A 456 7.24 -2.03 -4.35
C TRP A 456 8.09 -1.33 -3.29
N ALA A 457 7.51 -0.53 -2.38
CA ALA A 457 8.29 0.21 -1.38
C ALA A 457 8.93 -0.72 -0.36
N PHE A 458 8.24 -1.76 0.10
CA PHE A 458 8.81 -2.69 1.07
C PHE A 458 9.88 -3.60 0.48
N LEU A 459 9.73 -4.03 -0.79
CA LEU A 459 10.83 -4.69 -1.52
C LEU A 459 12.03 -3.75 -1.69
N ALA A 460 11.80 -2.48 -2.05
CA ALA A 460 12.86 -1.48 -2.18
C ALA A 460 13.55 -1.16 -0.84
N LEU A 461 12.81 -1.12 0.27
CA LEU A 461 13.38 -0.92 1.62
C LEU A 461 14.27 -2.08 2.04
N ALA A 462 13.86 -3.32 1.73
CA ALA A 462 14.70 -4.49 2.00
C ALA A 462 16.00 -4.41 1.18
N LEU A 463 15.91 -4.06 -0.10
CA LEU A 463 17.09 -3.88 -0.96
C LEU A 463 17.95 -2.68 -0.54
N ALA A 464 17.35 -1.59 -0.08
CA ALA A 464 18.05 -0.42 0.46
C ALA A 464 18.83 -0.80 1.73
N GLY A 465 18.24 -1.60 2.63
CA GLY A 465 18.91 -2.15 3.80
C GLY A 465 20.11 -3.03 3.42
N HIS A 466 19.92 -3.92 2.45
CA HIS A 466 21.01 -4.74 1.90
C HIS A 466 22.18 -3.89 1.39
N ASN A 467 21.88 -2.87 0.56
CA ASN A 467 22.87 -1.93 0.03
C ASN A 467 23.59 -1.13 1.12
N TYR A 468 22.87 -0.77 2.20
CA TYR A 468 23.41 -0.07 3.35
C TYR A 468 24.45 -0.90 4.08
N TYR A 469 24.08 -2.13 4.46
CA TYR A 469 24.97 -3.02 5.20
C TYR A 469 26.16 -3.52 4.38
N GLN A 470 25.97 -3.85 3.09
CA GLN A 470 27.08 -4.26 2.23
C GLN A 470 28.15 -3.17 2.09
N ARG A 471 27.75 -1.90 1.97
CA ARG A 471 28.69 -0.79 1.84
C ARG A 471 29.34 -0.41 3.17
N GLN A 472 28.64 -0.57 4.29
CA GLN A 472 29.27 -0.48 5.60
C GLN A 472 30.34 -1.56 5.79
N ALA A 473 30.03 -2.82 5.47
CA ALA A 473 31.00 -3.91 5.57
C ALA A 473 32.27 -3.65 4.73
N LYS A 474 32.13 -3.11 3.51
CA LYS A 474 33.26 -2.75 2.64
C LYS A 474 34.11 -1.59 3.15
N ASN A 475 33.56 -0.68 3.95
CA ASN A 475 34.31 0.46 4.52
C ASN A 475 35.07 0.07 5.79
N HIS A 476 34.84 -1.13 6.34
CA HIS A 476 35.51 -1.66 7.53
C HIS A 476 36.72 -2.54 7.22
N TYR A 477 36.91 -2.89 5.94
CA TYR A 477 38.12 -3.53 5.41
C TYR A 477 38.89 -2.50 4.60
#